data_AF-C0BF10-F1
#
_entry.id   AF-C0BF10-F1
#
_cell.length_a   1.000
_cell.length_b   1.000
_cell.length_c   1.000
_cell.angle_alpha   90.00
_cell.angle_beta   90.00
_cell.angle_gamma   90.00
#
_symmetry.space_group_name_H-M   'P 1'
#
loop_
_entity.id
_entity.type
_entity.pdbx_description
1 polymer ?
#
loop_
_entity_poly.entity_id
_entity_poly.type
_entity_poly.pdbx_seq_one_letter_code
_entity_poly.pdbx_strand_id
1 'polypeptide(L)'
;MSRIKRVNVRYGQIVFDLDDIDRIMEECWKIVRAAKKAELIYEKDKEAAEKQFRTEAAKHFEKAFGKGSCWKVFGTHYPSSTGYAEFINQITALIKKWNVVDQGNEILKDFHGYR
;
A
#
# COMPACT_ATOMS: atom_id res chain seq x y z
N MET A 1 -6.61 21.62 1.63
CA MET A 1 -5.64 21.20 2.67
C MET A 1 -5.18 19.81 2.27
N SER A 2 -3.87 19.57 2.18
CA SER A 2 -3.36 18.26 1.76
C SER A 2 -3.69 17.19 2.81
N ARG A 3 -4.29 16.07 2.38
CA ARG A 3 -4.76 15.00 3.27
C ARG A 3 -3.67 13.97 3.53
N ILE A 4 -2.54 14.42 4.09
CA ILE A 4 -1.41 13.54 4.38
C ILE A 4 -1.62 12.77 5.69
N LYS A 5 -1.46 11.45 5.64
CA LYS A 5 -1.40 10.56 6.81
C LYS A 5 -0.01 9.96 6.93
N ARG A 6 0.52 9.92 8.14
CA ARG A 6 1.84 9.34 8.44
C ARG A 6 1.65 8.10 9.29
N VAL A 7 2.23 6.99 8.86
CA VAL A 7 2.14 5.70 9.56
C VAL A 7 3.52 5.29 10.01
N ASN A 8 3.69 5.12 11.32
CA ASN A 8 4.91 4.57 11.88
C ASN A 8 4.94 3.06 11.61
N VAL A 9 6.06 2.60 11.09
CA VAL A 9 6.33 1.20 10.77
C VAL A 9 7.61 0.77 11.48
N ARG A 10 7.89 -0.54 11.52
CA ARG A 10 8.93 -1.12 12.37
C ARG A 10 10.30 -0.43 12.25
N TYR A 11 10.71 -0.04 11.04
CA TYR A 11 12.01 0.57 10.78
C TYR A 11 11.91 1.99 10.24
N GLY A 12 10.80 2.70 10.51
CA GLY A 12 10.67 4.11 10.13
C GLY A 12 9.24 4.59 9.99
N GLN A 13 9.01 5.44 9.00
CA GLN A 13 7.69 6.01 8.72
C GLN A 13 7.43 5.99 7.22
N ILE A 14 6.18 5.69 6.87
CA ILE A 14 5.65 5.83 5.52
C ILE A 14 4.58 6.92 5.50
N VAL A 15 4.47 7.60 4.36
CA VAL A 15 3.58 8.73 4.16
C VAL A 15 2.54 8.35 3.11
N PHE A 16 1.27 8.58 3.44
CA PHE A 16 0.14 8.45 2.54
C PHE A 16 -0.34 9.83 2.19
N ASP A 17 -0.23 10.18 0.92
CA ASP A 17 -0.96 11.32 0.39
C ASP A 17 -2.33 10.82 -0.07
N LEU A 18 -3.39 11.13 0.68
CA LEU A 18 -4.74 10.71 0.30
C LEU A 18 -5.27 11.49 -0.91
N ASP A 19 -4.61 12.57 -1.31
CA ASP A 19 -4.93 13.26 -2.57
C ASP A 19 -4.33 12.54 -3.78
N ASP A 20 -3.34 11.65 -3.58
CA ASP A 20 -2.75 10.77 -4.62
C ASP A 20 -3.14 9.29 -4.40
N ILE A 21 -4.28 9.06 -3.72
CA ILE A 21 -4.71 7.72 -3.31
C ILE A 21 -4.96 6.79 -4.50
N ASP A 22 -5.47 7.30 -5.61
CA ASP A 22 -5.73 6.52 -6.82
C ASP A 22 -4.42 5.97 -7.42
N ARG A 23 -3.35 6.78 -7.43
CA ARG A 23 -2.03 6.32 -7.88
C ARG A 23 -1.44 5.27 -6.95
N ILE A 24 -1.57 5.47 -5.64
CA ILE A 24 -1.12 4.48 -4.64
C ILE A 24 -1.86 3.16 -4.85
N MET A 25 -3.17 3.22 -5.02
CA MET A 25 -4.01 2.05 -5.27
C MET A 25 -3.65 1.37 -6.61
N GLU A 26 -3.37 2.12 -7.66
CA GLU A 26 -2.92 1.58 -8.95
C GLU A 26 -1.63 0.77 -8.80
N GLU A 27 -0.64 1.30 -8.07
CA GLU A 27 0.61 0.58 -7.80
C GLU A 27 0.37 -0.67 -6.92
N CYS A 28 -0.51 -0.60 -5.92
CA CYS A 28 -0.92 -1.78 -5.15
C CYS A 28 -1.60 -2.84 -6.04
N TRP A 29 -2.45 -2.44 -6.98
CA TRP A 29 -3.05 -3.35 -7.96
C TRP A 29 -2.02 -4.03 -8.86
N LYS A 30 -0.93 -3.34 -9.21
CA LYS A 30 0.18 -3.92 -9.97
C LYS A 30 0.91 -5.00 -9.17
N ILE A 31 1.01 -4.87 -7.84
CA ILE A 31 1.53 -5.94 -6.96
C ILE A 31 0.62 -7.17 -7.02
N VAL A 32 -0.70 -6.99 -6.96
CA VAL A 32 -1.68 -8.10 -7.08
C VAL A 32 -1.58 -8.77 -8.46
N ARG A 33 -1.40 -8.00 -9.54
CA ARG A 33 -1.18 -8.55 -10.88
C ARG A 33 0.13 -9.33 -10.99
N ALA A 34 1.19 -8.86 -10.34
CA ALA A 34 2.47 -9.58 -10.29
C ALA A 34 2.32 -10.94 -9.60
N ALA A 35 1.50 -11.02 -8.53
CA ALA A 35 1.18 -12.29 -7.88
C ALA A 35 0.51 -13.26 -8.86
N LYS A 36 -0.53 -12.80 -9.58
CA LYS A 36 -1.23 -13.61 -10.59
C LYS A 36 -0.32 -14.12 -11.71
N LYS A 37 0.64 -13.30 -12.15
CA LYS A 37 1.62 -13.72 -13.17
C LYS A 37 2.55 -14.81 -12.64
N ALA A 38 3.01 -14.68 -11.40
CA ALA A 38 3.86 -15.69 -10.78
C ALA A 38 3.14 -17.02 -10.55
N GLU A 39 1.84 -16.99 -10.22
CA GLU A 39 1.02 -18.21 -10.10
C GLU A 39 1.01 -19.06 -11.38
N LEU A 40 1.04 -18.44 -12.57
CA LEU A 40 1.02 -19.15 -13.86
C LEU A 40 2.25 -20.03 -14.12
N ILE A 41 3.38 -19.73 -13.46
CA ILE A 41 4.64 -20.47 -13.62
C ILE A 41 5.05 -21.21 -12.35
N TYR A 42 4.30 -21.06 -11.26
CA TYR A 42 4.65 -21.57 -9.94
C TYR A 42 4.81 -23.11 -9.90
N GLU A 43 3.92 -23.85 -10.57
CA GLU A 43 4.00 -25.32 -10.63
C GLU A 43 5.20 -25.82 -11.44
N LYS A 44 5.72 -25.01 -12.37
CA LYS A 44 6.85 -25.37 -13.23
C LYS A 44 8.19 -24.99 -12.60
N ASP A 45 8.25 -23.80 -12.03
CA ASP A 45 9.46 -23.25 -11.41
C ASP A 45 9.07 -22.30 -10.28
N LYS A 46 9.02 -22.87 -9.08
CA LYS A 46 8.67 -22.14 -7.86
C LYS A 46 9.67 -21.03 -7.54
N GLU A 47 10.97 -21.27 -7.73
CA GLU A 47 12.00 -20.30 -7.40
C GLU A 47 11.94 -19.10 -8.34
N ALA A 48 11.78 -19.34 -9.64
CA ALA A 48 11.60 -18.29 -10.63
C ALA A 48 10.31 -17.50 -10.39
N ALA A 49 9.20 -18.17 -10.06
CA ALA A 49 7.92 -17.54 -9.74
C ALA A 49 8.04 -16.59 -8.54
N GLU A 50 8.65 -17.06 -7.44
CA GLU A 50 8.88 -16.24 -6.26
C GLU A 50 9.81 -15.06 -6.56
N LYS A 51 10.92 -15.29 -7.26
CA LYS A 51 11.87 -14.24 -7.62
C LYS A 51 11.23 -13.16 -8.50
N GLN A 52 10.45 -13.57 -9.50
CA GLN A 52 9.73 -12.66 -10.38
C GLN A 52 8.74 -11.81 -9.58
N PHE A 53 7.91 -12.45 -8.76
CA PHE A 53 6.95 -11.75 -7.91
C PHE A 53 7.62 -10.72 -7.00
N ARG A 54 8.63 -11.15 -6.21
CA ARG A 54 9.26 -10.29 -5.20
C ARG A 54 9.93 -9.08 -5.84
N THR A 55 10.49 -9.23 -7.04
CA THR A 55 11.14 -8.15 -7.78
C THR A 55 10.12 -7.14 -8.32
N GLU A 56 9.06 -7.62 -8.99
CA GLU A 56 8.01 -6.73 -9.51
C GLU A 56 7.26 -6.03 -8.37
N ALA A 57 6.91 -6.77 -7.32
CA ALA A 57 6.19 -6.25 -6.16
C ALA A 57 6.99 -5.15 -5.45
N ALA A 58 8.29 -5.35 -5.22
CA ALA A 58 9.15 -4.35 -4.57
C ALA A 58 9.22 -3.05 -5.37
N LYS A 59 9.34 -3.15 -6.70
CA LYS A 59 9.35 -1.98 -7.57
C LYS A 59 8.08 -1.15 -7.44
N HIS A 60 6.91 -1.80 -7.47
CA HIS A 60 5.63 -1.11 -7.36
C HIS A 60 5.39 -0.56 -5.96
N PHE A 61 5.80 -1.29 -4.93
CA PHE A 61 5.71 -0.83 -3.55
C PHE A 61 6.54 0.44 -3.31
N GLU A 62 7.79 0.48 -3.78
CA GLU A 62 8.63 1.67 -3.65
C GLU A 62 8.14 2.85 -4.49
N LYS A 63 7.44 2.61 -5.61
CA LYS A 63 6.77 3.68 -6.37
C LYS A 63 5.56 4.27 -5.64
N ALA A 64 4.83 3.43 -4.91
CA ALA A 64 3.69 3.86 -4.12
C ALA A 64 4.11 4.63 -2.87
N PHE A 65 5.09 4.12 -2.12
CA PHE A 65 5.42 4.60 -0.77
C PHE A 65 6.80 5.27 -0.66
N GLY A 66 7.47 5.45 -1.79
CA GLY A 66 8.80 6.03 -1.88
C GLY A 66 9.94 5.01 -1.76
N LYS A 67 11.11 5.39 -2.27
CA LYS A 67 12.32 4.57 -2.25
C LYS A 67 12.70 4.15 -0.81
N GLY A 68 13.04 2.88 -0.62
CA GLY A 68 13.40 2.31 0.68
C GLY A 68 12.20 1.99 1.59
N SER A 69 10.97 2.17 1.12
CA SER A 69 9.77 1.81 1.88
C SER A 69 9.70 0.30 2.15
N CYS A 70 10.16 -0.56 1.24
CA CYS A 70 10.25 -2.00 1.49
C CYS A 70 11.06 -2.31 2.76
N TRP A 71 12.23 -1.70 2.89
CA TRP A 71 13.07 -1.87 4.08
C TRP A 71 12.38 -1.34 5.35
N LYS A 72 11.79 -0.15 5.29
CA LYS A 72 11.11 0.47 6.44
C LYS A 72 9.97 -0.39 6.98
N VAL A 73 9.20 -0.99 6.08
CA VAL A 73 7.98 -1.74 6.40
C VAL A 73 8.31 -3.19 6.77
N PHE A 74 9.15 -3.86 5.97
CA PHE A 74 9.36 -5.30 6.05
C PHE A 74 10.74 -5.72 6.56
N GLY A 75 11.70 -4.78 6.68
CA GLY A 75 13.09 -5.11 7.02
C GLY A 75 13.85 -5.82 5.89
N THR A 76 13.33 -5.79 4.66
CA THR A 76 13.96 -6.40 3.48
C THR A 76 13.61 -5.62 2.21
N HIS A 77 14.49 -5.64 1.21
CA HIS A 77 14.24 -5.02 -0.10
C HIS A 77 13.25 -5.82 -0.96
N TYR A 78 13.13 -7.13 -0.69
CA TYR A 78 12.30 -8.04 -1.47
C TYR A 78 11.37 -8.84 -0.53
N PRO A 79 10.29 -8.23 -0.03
CA PRO A 79 9.30 -8.89 0.83
C PRO A 79 8.67 -10.12 0.17
N SER A 80 8.17 -11.06 0.96
CA SER A 80 7.41 -12.22 0.48
C SER A 80 5.98 -11.83 0.09
N SER A 81 5.29 -12.71 -0.65
CA SER A 81 3.87 -12.54 -1.00
C SER A 81 2.99 -12.39 0.23
N THR A 82 3.23 -13.20 1.27
CA THR A 82 2.55 -13.09 2.57
C THR A 82 2.76 -11.72 3.20
N GLY A 83 4.00 -11.21 3.22
CA GLY A 83 4.29 -9.89 3.79
C GLY A 83 3.50 -8.77 3.09
N TYR A 84 3.44 -8.80 1.75
CA TYR A 84 2.63 -7.85 1.01
C TYR A 84 1.13 -7.99 1.29
N ALA A 85 0.60 -9.21 1.36
CA ALA A 85 -0.81 -9.45 1.65
C ALA A 85 -1.21 -8.90 3.03
N GLU A 86 -0.39 -9.17 4.05
CA GLU A 86 -0.61 -8.65 5.42
C GLU A 86 -0.60 -7.12 5.44
N PHE A 87 0.38 -6.50 4.78
CA PHE A 87 0.45 -5.04 4.69
C PHE A 87 -0.76 -4.44 3.98
N ILE A 88 -1.14 -5.00 2.82
CA ILE A 88 -2.29 -4.51 2.04
C ILE A 88 -3.58 -4.61 2.87
N ASN A 89 -3.77 -5.70 3.62
CA ASN A 89 -4.92 -5.87 4.50
C ASN A 89 -4.95 -4.81 5.61
N GLN A 90 -3.82 -4.59 6.30
CA GLN A 90 -3.71 -3.58 7.36
C GLN A 90 -3.95 -2.17 6.83
N ILE A 91 -3.36 -1.83 5.68
CA ILE A 91 -3.49 -0.47 5.14
C ILE A 91 -4.88 -0.22 4.58
N THR A 92 -5.53 -1.22 3.98
CA THR A 92 -6.92 -1.11 3.52
C THR A 92 -7.87 -0.78 4.68
N ALA A 93 -7.67 -1.39 5.85
CA ALA A 93 -8.45 -1.08 7.04
C ALA A 93 -8.22 0.37 7.52
N LEU A 94 -6.97 0.85 7.49
CA LEU A 94 -6.62 2.23 7.85
C LEU A 94 -7.21 3.25 6.88
N ILE A 95 -7.13 3.01 5.58
CA ILE A 95 -7.69 3.88 4.54
C ILE A 95 -9.21 3.99 4.70
N LYS A 96 -9.91 2.86 4.93
CA LYS A 96 -11.35 2.87 5.21
C LYS A 96 -11.69 3.73 6.44
N LYS A 97 -10.91 3.60 7.51
CA LYS A 97 -11.08 4.43 8.73
C LYS A 97 -10.87 5.92 8.43
N TRP A 98 -9.85 6.28 7.64
CA TRP A 98 -9.60 7.68 7.28
C TRP A 98 -10.68 8.25 6.38
N ASN A 99 -11.16 7.51 5.38
CA ASN A 99 -12.26 7.96 4.52
C ASN A 99 -13.56 8.22 5.30
N VAL A 100 -13.90 7.35 6.28
CA VAL A 100 -15.08 7.57 7.14
C VAL A 100 -14.92 8.82 8.00
N VAL A 101 -13.72 9.09 8.51
CA VAL A 101 -13.43 10.28 9.31
C VAL A 101 -13.44 11.55 8.46
N ASP A 102 -12.92 11.49 7.23
CA ASP A 102 -12.94 12.63 6.30
C ASP A 102 -14.39 12.95 5.85
N GLN A 103 -15.22 11.95 5.54
CA GLN A 103 -16.65 12.15 5.27
C GLN A 103 -17.42 12.71 6.49
N GLY A 104 -17.14 12.20 7.69
CA GLY A 104 -17.73 12.71 8.92
C GLY A 104 -17.31 14.15 9.23
N ASN A 105 -16.07 14.53 8.90
CA ASN A 105 -15.59 15.90 9.05
C ASN A 105 -16.19 16.86 8.01
N GLU A 106 -16.49 16.41 6.79
CA GLU A 106 -17.24 17.20 5.81
C GLU A 106 -18.67 17.46 6.30
N ILE A 107 -19.36 16.42 6.79
CA ILE A 107 -20.71 16.56 7.38
C ILE A 107 -20.70 17.54 8.57
N LEU A 108 -19.71 17.46 9.45
CA LEU A 108 -19.60 18.37 10.60
C LEU A 108 -19.27 19.82 10.18
N LYS A 109 -18.52 20.04 9.09
CA LYS A 109 -18.26 21.40 8.56
C LYS A 109 -19.52 22.02 7.98
N ASP A 110 -20.35 21.25 7.29
CA ASP A 110 -21.64 21.73 6.76
C ASP A 110 -22.62 22.09 7.89
N PHE A 111 -22.58 21.36 9.01
CA PHE A 111 -23.38 21.69 10.20
C PHE A 111 -22.94 22.96 10.94
N HIS A 112 -21.66 23.33 10.87
CA HIS A 112 -21.14 24.56 11.49
C HIS A 112 -21.16 25.79 10.56
N GLY A 113 -21.50 25.62 9.27
CA GLY A 113 -21.68 26.69 8.29
C GLY A 113 -23.07 27.35 8.31
N TYR A 114 -24.03 26.80 9.06
CA TYR A 114 -25.31 27.44 9.36
C TYR A 114 -25.24 28.11 10.74
N ARG A 115 -24.76 29.35 10.77
CA ARG A 115 -24.98 30.25 11.90
C ARG A 115 -25.20 31.67 11.40
#